data_AF-A0A090RQJ5-F1
#
_entry.id   AF-A0A090RQJ5-F1
#
_cell.length_a   1.000
_cell.length_b   1.000
_cell.length_c   1.000
_cell.angle_alpha   90.00
_cell.angle_beta   90.00
_cell.angle_gamma   90.00
#
_symmetry.space_group_name_H-M   'P 1'
#
loop_
_entity.id
_entity.type
_entity.pdbx_description
1 polymer ?
#
loop_
_entity_poly.entity_id
_entity_poly.type
_entity_poly.pdbx_seq_one_letter_code
_entity_poly.pdbx_strand_id
1 'polypeptide(L)'
;MKYLSGQSNYDKFPHIEVKGFEGQAKRGWESILKEVSQRVNSSSKHILVIDTYHGVNHNEVLDQLVAPLYPTLVINTDHAKYSESQIFAMLERNITDDRVFGVIAPHKLEEFSITTNYKHFKIKF
;
A
#
# COMPACT_ATOMS: atom_id res chain seq x y z
N MET A 1 -3.81 28.98 31.77
CA MET A 1 -4.22 28.86 30.36
C MET A 1 -5.53 28.10 30.27
N LYS A 2 -6.58 28.68 29.67
CA LYS A 2 -7.98 28.20 29.70
C LYS A 2 -8.21 26.85 28.99
N TYR A 3 -7.24 26.37 28.19
CA TYR A 3 -7.32 25.09 27.47
C TYR A 3 -6.90 23.86 28.31
N LEU A 4 -6.27 24.06 29.48
CA LEU A 4 -5.86 22.96 30.38
C LEU A 4 -6.95 22.52 31.36
N SER A 5 -8.07 23.26 31.44
CA SER A 5 -9.15 23.03 32.40
C SER A 5 -10.36 22.27 31.83
N GLY A 6 -10.27 21.78 30.59
CA GLY A 6 -11.33 21.00 29.94
C GLY A 6 -11.05 19.50 29.98
N GLN A 7 -12.09 18.68 30.16
CA GLN A 7 -11.99 17.24 29.93
C GLN A 7 -11.74 17.00 28.45
N SER A 8 -10.64 16.32 28.11
CA SER A 8 -10.29 15.99 26.73
C SER A 8 -11.38 15.13 26.09
N ASN A 9 -11.85 15.53 24.90
CA ASN A 9 -12.74 14.73 24.06
C ASN A 9 -11.97 13.79 23.12
N TYR A 10 -10.68 13.57 23.38
CA TYR A 10 -9.82 12.73 22.55
C TYR A 10 -10.17 11.25 22.71
N ASP A 11 -10.78 10.69 21.66
CA ASP A 11 -10.94 9.25 21.49
C ASP A 11 -9.65 8.65 20.91
N LYS A 12 -9.14 7.58 21.52
CA LYS A 12 -7.96 6.85 21.03
C LYS A 12 -8.28 5.89 19.89
N PHE A 13 -9.55 5.52 19.74
CA PHE A 13 -10.03 4.58 18.73
C PHE A 13 -11.25 5.15 18.01
N PRO A 14 -11.13 6.38 17.45
CA PRO A 14 -12.22 6.96 16.70
C PRO A 14 -12.53 6.04 15.53
N HIS A 15 -13.79 5.67 15.39
CA HIS A 15 -14.24 4.83 14.30
C HIS A 15 -15.57 5.35 13.79
N ILE A 16 -15.84 5.05 12.52
CA ILE A 16 -17.11 5.32 11.88
C ILE A 16 -17.64 3.98 11.39
N GLU A 17 -18.90 3.68 11.71
CA GLU A 17 -19.58 2.50 11.18
C GLU A 17 -19.94 2.75 9.71
N VAL A 18 -19.44 1.88 8.81
CA VAL A 18 -19.80 1.87 7.39
C VAL A 18 -20.92 0.87 7.16
N LYS A 19 -22.17 1.36 7.12
CA LYS A 19 -23.37 0.54 6.98
C LYS A 19 -23.52 -0.02 5.56
N GLY A 20 -24.02 -1.25 5.43
CA GLY A 20 -24.24 -1.93 4.13
C GLY A 20 -23.02 -2.65 3.56
N PHE A 21 -21.91 -2.68 4.30
CA PHE A 21 -20.65 -3.36 3.94
C PHE A 21 -20.25 -4.39 5.00
N GLU A 22 -21.24 -4.93 5.71
CA GLU A 22 -21.04 -5.93 6.74
C GLU A 22 -20.31 -7.15 6.16
N GLY A 23 -19.20 -7.54 6.79
CA GLY A 23 -18.38 -8.68 6.36
C GLY A 23 -17.54 -8.44 5.09
N GLN A 24 -17.52 -7.24 4.53
CA GLN A 24 -16.65 -6.88 3.40
C GLN A 24 -15.18 -6.72 3.83
N ALA A 25 -14.95 -6.27 5.06
CA ALA A 25 -13.64 -6.29 5.68
C ALA A 25 -13.34 -7.68 6.26
N LYS A 26 -12.21 -8.28 5.83
CA LYS A 26 -11.71 -9.53 6.40
C LYS A 26 -10.55 -9.23 7.33
N ARG A 27 -10.46 -9.99 8.42
CA ARG A 27 -9.40 -9.87 9.41
C ARG A 27 -8.78 -11.23 9.68
N GLY A 28 -7.46 -11.26 9.77
CA GLY A 28 -6.68 -12.48 9.98
C GLY A 28 -6.41 -13.24 8.68
N TRP A 29 -5.22 -13.83 8.60
CA TRP A 29 -4.70 -14.45 7.38
C TRP A 29 -5.58 -15.57 6.84
N GLU A 30 -6.11 -16.43 7.70
CA GLU A 30 -7.02 -17.52 7.29
C GLU A 30 -8.29 -17.01 6.58
N SER A 31 -8.90 -15.95 7.12
CA SER A 31 -10.13 -15.38 6.55
C SER A 31 -9.85 -14.69 5.22
N ILE A 32 -8.74 -13.96 5.13
CA ILE A 32 -8.31 -13.29 3.90
C ILE A 32 -7.98 -14.32 2.81
N LEU A 33 -7.17 -15.34 3.14
CA LEU A 33 -6.79 -16.40 2.20
C LEU A 33 -8.01 -17.14 1.66
N LYS A 34 -8.97 -17.48 2.54
CA LYS A 34 -10.22 -18.13 2.12
C LYS A 34 -11.01 -17.28 1.14
N GLU A 35 -11.20 -15.99 1.43
CA GLU A 35 -11.95 -15.06 0.58
C GLU A 35 -11.28 -14.89 -0.79
N VAL A 36 -9.96 -14.73 -0.80
CA VAL A 36 -9.19 -14.59 -2.05
C VAL A 36 -9.29 -15.89 -2.85
N SER A 37 -8.97 -17.04 -2.24
CA SER A 37 -8.95 -18.35 -2.92
C SER A 37 -10.27 -18.70 -3.60
N GLN A 38 -11.41 -18.32 -3.00
CA GLN A 38 -12.73 -18.53 -3.60
C GLN A 38 -12.93 -17.78 -4.92
N ARG A 39 -12.27 -16.63 -5.08
CA ARG A 39 -12.36 -15.78 -6.28
C ARG A 39 -11.34 -16.16 -7.36
N VAL A 40 -10.20 -16.72 -6.98
CA VAL A 40 -9.12 -17.10 -7.91
C VAL A 40 -9.29 -18.50 -8.53
N ASN A 41 -10.49 -19.11 -8.46
CA ASN A 41 -10.72 -20.51 -8.79
C ASN A 41 -10.24 -20.91 -10.22
N SER A 42 -9.78 -22.17 -10.33
CA SER A 42 -8.74 -22.74 -11.18
C SER A 42 -9.06 -22.95 -12.66
N SER A 43 -10.07 -22.27 -13.21
CA SER A 43 -10.50 -22.48 -14.60
C SER A 43 -9.94 -21.45 -15.59
N SER A 44 -9.30 -20.37 -15.13
CA SER A 44 -8.80 -19.28 -15.97
C SER A 44 -7.54 -18.64 -15.41
N LYS A 45 -6.76 -17.96 -16.27
CA LYS A 45 -5.69 -17.06 -15.82
C LYS A 45 -6.30 -15.94 -14.99
N HIS A 46 -5.75 -15.72 -13.79
CA HIS A 46 -6.15 -14.64 -12.89
C HIS A 46 -4.96 -13.75 -12.59
N ILE A 47 -5.22 -12.47 -12.36
CA ILE A 47 -4.25 -11.50 -11.85
C ILE A 47 -4.78 -10.98 -10.52
N LEU A 48 -4.05 -11.22 -9.45
CA LEU A 48 -4.32 -10.63 -8.14
C LEU A 48 -3.42 -9.41 -7.95
N VAL A 49 -4.04 -8.25 -7.71
CA VAL A 49 -3.34 -7.03 -7.34
C VAL A 49 -3.56 -6.80 -5.84
N ILE A 50 -2.48 -6.63 -5.09
CA ILE A 50 -2.51 -6.34 -3.67
C ILE A 50 -1.92 -4.95 -3.48
N ASP A 51 -2.76 -4.01 -3.09
CA ASP A 51 -2.35 -2.65 -2.71
C ASP A 51 -2.27 -2.56 -1.20
N THR A 52 -1.18 -2.01 -0.67
CA THR A 52 -0.88 -1.97 0.74
C THR A 52 -0.63 -0.54 1.18
N TYR A 53 -1.20 -0.17 2.33
CA TYR A 53 -0.89 1.09 2.97
C TYR A 53 0.60 1.16 3.37
N HIS A 54 1.12 2.37 3.56
CA HIS A 54 2.52 2.54 3.92
C HIS A 54 2.89 1.81 5.22
N GLY A 55 4.07 1.20 5.26
CA GLY A 55 4.59 0.50 6.44
C GLY A 55 4.06 -0.93 6.65
N VAL A 56 3.25 -1.46 5.73
CA VAL A 56 2.91 -2.89 5.72
C VAL A 56 4.16 -3.73 5.49
N ASN A 57 4.27 -4.85 6.21
CA ASN A 57 5.34 -5.82 6.02
C ASN A 57 5.05 -6.69 4.78
N HIS A 58 5.66 -6.37 3.64
CA HIS A 58 5.48 -7.12 2.40
C HIS A 58 5.89 -8.60 2.53
N ASN A 59 6.89 -8.93 3.36
CA ASN A 59 7.28 -10.33 3.56
C ASN A 59 6.17 -11.14 4.24
N GLU A 60 5.48 -10.54 5.22
CA GLU A 60 4.35 -11.21 5.87
C GLU A 60 3.20 -11.47 4.89
N VAL A 61 2.90 -10.50 4.01
CA VAL A 61 1.90 -10.67 2.94
C VAL A 61 2.31 -11.78 1.98
N LEU A 62 3.59 -11.81 1.58
CA LEU A 62 4.13 -12.83 0.70
C LEU A 62 3.99 -14.23 1.32
N ASP A 63 4.35 -14.38 2.58
CA ASP A 63 4.34 -15.66 3.28
C ASP A 63 2.93 -16.15 3.62
N GLN A 64 2.06 -15.27 4.10
CA GLN A 64 0.76 -15.65 4.67
C GLN A 64 -0.38 -15.66 3.66
N LEU A 65 -0.27 -14.89 2.57
CA LEU A 65 -1.31 -14.78 1.55
C LEU A 65 -0.85 -15.25 0.18
N VAL A 66 0.31 -14.80 -0.30
CA VAL A 66 0.73 -15.06 -1.68
C VAL A 66 1.24 -16.49 -1.86
N ALA A 67 2.15 -16.97 -1.02
CA ALA A 67 2.71 -18.31 -1.14
C ALA A 67 1.64 -19.43 -1.09
N PRO A 68 0.63 -19.39 -0.20
CA PRO A 68 -0.44 -20.40 -0.16
C PRO A 68 -1.35 -20.42 -1.40
N LEU A 69 -1.36 -19.36 -2.22
CA LEU A 69 -2.12 -19.31 -3.48
C LEU A 69 -1.39 -19.95 -4.66
N TYR A 70 -0.14 -20.41 -4.48
CA TYR A 70 0.70 -21.04 -5.51
C TYR A 70 0.76 -20.25 -6.85
N PRO A 71 1.13 -18.96 -6.82
CA PRO A 71 1.18 -18.15 -8.03
C PRO A 71 2.29 -18.61 -8.97
N THR A 72 2.03 -18.56 -10.29
CA THR A 72 3.05 -18.83 -11.31
C THR A 72 4.06 -17.68 -11.45
N LEU A 73 3.65 -16.46 -11.11
CA LEU A 73 4.49 -15.26 -11.17
C LEU A 73 4.12 -14.32 -10.03
N VAL A 74 5.12 -13.82 -9.31
CA VAL A 74 4.98 -12.77 -8.30
C VAL A 74 5.77 -11.56 -8.76
N ILE A 75 5.14 -10.38 -8.73
CA ILE A 75 5.78 -9.11 -9.06
C ILE A 75 5.68 -8.22 -7.83
N ASN A 76 6.83 -7.83 -7.29
CA ASN A 76 6.90 -6.80 -6.26
C ASN A 76 7.21 -5.45 -6.93
N THR A 77 6.32 -4.48 -6.75
CA THR A 77 6.44 -3.12 -7.30
C THR A 77 7.62 -2.35 -6.73
N ASP A 78 8.17 -2.74 -5.57
CA ASP A 78 9.39 -2.16 -5.02
C ASP A 78 10.61 -2.35 -5.94
N HIS A 79 10.59 -3.37 -6.82
CA HIS A 79 11.64 -3.58 -7.81
C HIS A 79 11.45 -2.74 -9.08
N ALA A 80 10.30 -2.08 -9.24
CA ALA A 80 9.99 -1.23 -10.38
C ALA A 80 10.36 0.25 -10.15
N LYS A 81 10.71 0.64 -8.93
CA LYS A 81 11.15 2.00 -8.57
C LYS A 81 12.67 2.06 -8.37
N TYR A 82 13.24 3.26 -8.48
CA TYR A 82 14.62 3.51 -8.07
C TYR A 82 14.82 3.23 -6.58
N SER A 83 16.08 3.07 -6.14
CA SER A 83 16.36 2.87 -4.72
C SER A 83 15.88 4.07 -3.89
N GLU A 84 15.59 3.84 -2.61
CA GLU A 84 15.18 4.92 -1.70
C GLU A 84 16.19 6.07 -1.68
N SER A 85 17.50 5.77 -1.71
CA SER A 85 18.56 6.77 -1.78
C SER A 85 18.53 7.60 -3.06
N GLN A 86 18.21 6.99 -4.20
CA GLN A 86 18.10 7.70 -5.49
C GLN A 86 16.87 8.60 -5.50
N ILE A 87 15.71 8.08 -5.07
CA ILE A 87 14.47 8.85 -4.97
C ILE A 87 14.68 10.02 -3.99
N PHE A 88 15.34 9.79 -2.86
CA PHE A 88 15.66 10.84 -1.90
C PHE A 88 16.52 11.93 -2.53
N ALA A 89 17.58 11.58 -3.27
CA ALA A 89 18.42 12.56 -3.97
C ALA A 89 17.63 13.37 -5.02
N MET A 90 16.65 12.75 -5.70
CA MET A 90 15.76 13.46 -6.63
C MET A 90 14.83 14.45 -5.92
N LEU A 91 14.40 14.12 -4.69
CA LEU A 91 13.47 14.90 -3.89
C LEU A 91 14.14 15.87 -2.92
N GLU A 92 15.46 15.77 -2.69
CA GLU A 92 16.19 16.44 -1.62
C GLU A 92 15.89 17.94 -1.55
N ARG A 93 15.96 18.64 -2.69
CA ARG A 93 15.66 20.08 -2.80
C ARG A 93 14.21 20.48 -2.45
N ASN A 94 13.30 19.52 -2.35
CA ASN A 94 11.88 19.71 -2.04
C ASN A 94 11.52 19.24 -0.63
N ILE A 95 12.41 18.50 0.05
CA ILE A 95 12.21 18.04 1.43
C ILE A 95 12.73 19.13 2.37
N THR A 96 11.85 19.66 3.22
CA THR A 96 12.16 20.72 4.19
C THR A 96 12.23 20.17 5.61
N ASP A 97 12.99 20.84 6.48
CA ASP A 97 13.02 20.52 7.92
C ASP A 97 11.72 20.90 8.65
N ASP A 98 10.88 21.74 8.04
CA ASP A 98 9.56 22.08 8.57
C ASP A 98 8.58 20.92 8.32
N ARG A 99 8.10 20.31 9.41
CA ARG A 99 7.19 19.16 9.39
C ARG A 99 5.73 19.53 9.10
N VAL A 100 5.40 20.82 9.14
CA VAL A 100 4.02 21.34 8.99
C VAL A 100 3.86 22.02 7.64
N PHE A 101 4.88 22.75 7.18
CA PHE A 101 4.85 23.48 5.92
C PHE A 101 5.90 22.92 4.94
N GLY A 102 5.41 22.23 3.90
CA GLY A 102 6.25 21.66 2.84
C GLY A 102 6.24 22.46 1.54
N VAL A 103 6.97 21.95 0.55
CA VAL A 103 7.02 22.48 -0.83
C VAL A 103 6.28 21.52 -1.77
N ILE A 104 5.49 22.05 -2.71
CA ILE A 104 4.90 21.24 -3.79
C ILE A 104 6.01 20.90 -4.78
N ALA A 105 6.40 19.62 -4.82
CA ALA A 105 7.41 19.12 -5.75
C ALA A 105 6.74 18.79 -7.11
N PRO A 106 7.13 19.42 -8.23
CA PRO A 106 6.45 19.27 -9.53
C PRO A 106 6.93 18.03 -10.30
N HIS A 107 7.21 16.92 -9.61
CA HIS A 107 7.66 15.67 -10.22
C HIS A 107 6.48 14.83 -10.68
N LYS A 108 6.67 14.06 -11.75
CA LYS A 108 5.74 13.02 -12.20
C LYS A 108 6.17 11.65 -11.70
N LEU A 109 5.22 10.75 -11.51
CA LEU A 109 5.48 9.43 -10.92
C LEU A 109 6.40 8.57 -11.80
N GLU A 110 6.32 8.72 -13.12
CA GLU A 110 7.16 7.98 -14.06
C GLU A 110 8.65 8.28 -13.89
N GLU A 111 8.99 9.44 -13.32
CA GLU A 111 10.38 9.84 -13.05
C GLU A 111 11.03 8.97 -11.96
N PHE A 112 10.24 8.32 -11.10
CA PHE A 112 10.74 7.45 -10.02
C PHE A 112 10.83 5.98 -10.41
N SER A 113 10.51 5.62 -11.66
CA SER A 113 10.36 4.25 -12.12
C SER A 113 11.50 3.79 -13.04
N ILE A 114 11.93 2.54 -12.91
CA ILE A 114 12.94 1.91 -13.77
C ILE A 114 12.24 1.40 -15.04
N THR A 115 12.38 2.12 -16.16
CA THR A 115 11.68 1.82 -17.41
C THR A 115 12.15 0.54 -18.12
N THR A 116 13.31 -0.02 -17.73
CA THR A 116 14.06 -0.95 -18.60
C THR A 116 13.55 -2.40 -18.60
N ASN A 117 12.86 -2.88 -17.55
CA ASN A 117 12.56 -4.31 -17.39
C ASN A 117 11.08 -4.72 -17.50
N TYR A 118 10.14 -3.78 -17.61
CA TYR A 118 8.70 -4.08 -17.59
C TYR A 118 7.96 -3.58 -18.83
N LYS A 119 8.54 -3.74 -20.03
CA LYS A 119 7.95 -3.29 -21.31
C LYS A 119 6.54 -3.82 -21.62
N HIS A 120 6.07 -4.85 -20.89
CA HIS A 120 4.73 -5.43 -21.04
C HIS A 120 3.72 -4.96 -19.98
N PHE A 121 4.15 -4.19 -18.99
CA PHE A 121 3.27 -3.69 -17.92
C PHE A 121 3.16 -2.17 -18.00
N LYS A 122 2.03 -1.71 -18.55
CA LYS A 122 1.60 -0.32 -18.36
C LYS A 122 0.91 -0.24 -17.02
N ILE A 123 1.61 0.26 -16.01
CA ILE A 123 0.95 0.74 -14.79
C ILE A 123 0.15 1.98 -15.22
N LYS A 124 -1.17 1.82 -15.32
CA LYS A 124 -2.10 2.94 -15.53
C LYS A 124 -2.69 3.28 -14.17
N PHE A 125 -2.46 4.51 -13.73
CA PHE A 125 -3.19 5.13 -12.63
C PHE A 125 -4.46 5.77 -13.16
#